data_AF-A0A934SSY8-F1
#
_entry.id   AF-A0A934SSY8-F1
#
_cell.length_a   1.000
_cell.length_b   1.000
_cell.length_c   1.000
_cell.angle_alpha   90.00
_cell.angle_beta   90.00
_cell.angle_gamma   90.00
#
_symmetry.space_group_name_H-M   'P 1'
#
loop_
_entity.id
_entity.type
_entity.pdbx_description
1 polymer ?
#
loop_
_entity_poly.entity_id
_entity_poly.type
_entity_poly.pdbx_seq_one_letter_code
_entity_poly.pdbx_strand_id
1 'polypeptide(L)'
;MSASLALDTQNTELLSRDGTVIRRHREAINTSSINLSDLTPDQYGSLITAAHMVAQANQAITANMYVMAENLQIMLDILGKERFYKFADETFGLNRKRVERMFKIHRVLDAHFSEADGKFHPGQIQNFSKSALLMLADDTDTEVVDQLREMSKTGKVTEAMVRDLLEQRKKESDTSVAALNAELDLERRRARDAEERHQSDTARLRLQAESQAESLVNLRAEKDALAEEYAALEDRLKSVKPTETIVEKEVPPAGYTSVQEAVEDINRKLRDKGDELRRKSDELQAVIQQEEQVRSRLEAKRAGADTFERLQERVEELLMMFPRPLLASLTESDPEIKAAIHALGKALTIAGEQLQGA
;
A
#
# COMPACT_ATOMS: atom_id res chain seq x y z
N MET A 1 2.02 -8.29 -62.26
CA MET A 1 1.02 -8.91 -63.15
C MET A 1 -0.34 -8.32 -62.78
N SER A 2 -0.99 -7.64 -63.72
CA SER A 2 -2.29 -6.99 -63.52
C SER A 2 -3.40 -8.06 -63.66
N ALA A 3 -3.79 -8.69 -62.55
CA ALA A 3 -4.83 -9.71 -62.55
C ALA A 3 -6.19 -9.09 -62.23
N SER A 4 -6.95 -8.74 -63.26
CA SER A 4 -8.38 -8.45 -63.16
C SER A 4 -9.14 -9.77 -63.22
N LEU A 5 -9.38 -10.40 -62.07
CA LEU A 5 -10.26 -11.57 -61.98
C LEU A 5 -11.72 -11.08 -61.89
N ALA A 6 -12.42 -11.10 -63.02
CA ALA A 6 -13.86 -10.89 -63.05
C ALA A 6 -14.54 -12.16 -62.51
N LEU A 7 -14.94 -12.14 -61.23
CA LEU A 7 -15.78 -13.17 -60.62
C LEU A 7 -17.24 -12.89 -61.00
N ASP A 8 -17.71 -13.67 -61.98
CA ASP A 8 -19.08 -13.66 -62.49
C ASP A 8 -20.06 -14.06 -61.37
N THR A 9 -20.87 -13.12 -60.87
CA THR A 9 -21.92 -13.42 -59.89
C THR A 9 -23.19 -12.61 -60.18
N GLN A 10 -24.27 -13.37 -60.38
CA GLN A 10 -25.64 -13.04 -60.76
C GLN A 10 -26.15 -11.62 -60.47
N ASN A 11 -26.69 -10.98 -61.51
CA ASN A 11 -27.51 -9.77 -61.41
C ASN A 11 -28.74 -10.04 -60.54
N THR A 12 -28.85 -9.34 -59.42
CA THR A 12 -30.10 -9.25 -58.65
C THR A 12 -30.76 -7.91 -58.96
N GLU A 13 -31.84 -7.95 -59.72
CA GLU A 13 -32.67 -6.79 -60.01
C GLU A 13 -33.57 -6.52 -58.80
N LEU A 14 -33.47 -5.32 -58.21
CA LEU A 14 -34.41 -4.83 -57.21
C LEU A 14 -35.28 -3.74 -57.85
N LEU A 15 -36.59 -3.91 -57.74
CA LEU A 15 -37.59 -2.95 -58.20
C LEU A 15 -37.79 -1.86 -57.13
N SER A 16 -37.75 -0.59 -57.55
CA SER A 16 -38.17 0.52 -56.70
C SER A 16 -39.70 0.49 -56.50
N ARG A 17 -40.19 1.26 -55.53
CA ARG A 17 -41.61 1.39 -55.20
C ARG A 17 -42.43 2.08 -56.31
N ASP A 18 -41.75 2.72 -57.24
CA ASP A 18 -42.21 3.46 -58.42
C ASP A 18 -41.98 2.66 -59.72
N GLY A 19 -41.57 1.39 -59.64
CA GLY A 19 -41.47 0.48 -60.79
C GLY A 19 -40.22 0.66 -61.65
N THR A 20 -39.25 1.48 -61.22
CA THR A 20 -37.97 1.60 -61.91
C THR A 20 -37.02 0.48 -61.46
N VAL A 21 -36.37 -0.18 -62.45
CA VAL A 21 -35.36 -1.21 -62.20
C VAL A 21 -34.09 -0.52 -61.69
N ILE A 22 -33.75 -0.71 -60.42
CA ILE A 22 -32.48 -0.26 -59.88
C ILE A 22 -31.43 -1.32 -60.24
N ARG A 23 -30.72 -1.11 -61.35
CA ARG A 23 -29.54 -1.91 -61.68
C ARG A 23 -28.42 -1.55 -60.71
N ARG A 24 -28.11 -2.43 -59.76
CA ARG A 24 -26.88 -2.32 -58.96
C ARG A 24 -25.70 -2.75 -59.81
N HIS A 25 -25.00 -1.78 -60.40
CA HIS A 25 -23.64 -2.02 -60.87
C HIS A 25 -22.73 -2.24 -59.64
N ARG A 26 -22.12 -3.42 -59.52
CA ARG A 26 -20.92 -3.59 -58.70
C ARG A 26 -19.78 -2.87 -59.43
N GLU A 27 -19.32 -1.75 -58.88
CA GLU A 27 -18.14 -1.06 -59.38
C GLU A 27 -16.91 -1.96 -59.19
N ALA A 28 -16.13 -2.15 -60.26
CA ALA A 28 -14.84 -2.82 -60.16
C ALA A 28 -13.91 -1.96 -59.29
N ILE A 29 -13.35 -2.55 -58.23
CA ILE A 29 -12.37 -1.91 -57.35
C ILE A 29 -11.12 -1.59 -58.19
N ASN A 30 -10.89 -0.30 -58.46
CA ASN A 30 -9.76 0.16 -59.26
C ASN A 30 -8.48 0.23 -58.41
N THR A 31 -7.61 -0.78 -58.52
CA THR A 31 -6.34 -0.87 -57.78
C THR A 31 -5.12 -0.42 -58.59
N SER A 32 -5.33 0.13 -59.80
CA SER A 32 -4.25 0.38 -60.77
C SER A 32 -3.19 1.41 -60.33
N SER A 33 -3.51 2.26 -59.37
CA SER A 33 -2.65 3.32 -58.82
C SER A 33 -1.78 2.89 -57.63
N ILE A 34 -1.90 1.63 -57.19
CA ILE A 34 -1.30 1.12 -55.95
C ILE A 34 -0.44 -0.09 -56.28
N ASN A 35 0.83 -0.05 -55.87
CA ASN A 35 1.71 -1.18 -56.06
C ASN A 35 1.37 -2.29 -55.05
N LEU A 36 0.80 -3.39 -55.55
CA LEU A 36 0.40 -4.58 -54.80
C LEU A 36 1.22 -5.83 -55.19
N SER A 37 2.29 -5.67 -55.98
CA SER A 37 3.02 -6.79 -56.58
C SER A 37 3.77 -7.66 -55.57
N ASP A 38 3.97 -7.16 -54.36
CA ASP A 38 4.69 -7.77 -53.26
C ASP A 38 3.79 -8.54 -52.28
N LEU A 39 2.47 -8.53 -52.48
CA LEU A 39 1.53 -9.32 -51.66
C LEU A 39 1.52 -10.79 -52.10
N THR A 40 1.38 -11.71 -51.14
CA THR A 40 1.13 -13.12 -51.45
C THR A 40 -0.28 -13.32 -52.03
N PRO A 41 -0.55 -14.42 -52.76
CA PRO A 41 -1.89 -14.72 -53.26
C PRO A 41 -2.98 -14.70 -52.18
N ASP A 42 -2.67 -15.21 -50.99
CA ASP A 42 -3.59 -15.23 -49.86
C ASP A 42 -3.88 -13.82 -49.33
N GLN A 43 -2.83 -13.00 -49.14
CA GLN A 43 -2.97 -11.60 -48.73
C GLN A 43 -3.79 -10.80 -49.74
N TYR A 44 -3.58 -11.04 -51.03
CA TYR A 44 -4.36 -10.41 -52.09
C TYR A 44 -5.84 -10.83 -52.06
N GLY A 45 -6.12 -12.12 -51.84
CA GLY A 45 -7.49 -12.63 -51.68
C GLY A 45 -8.22 -12.04 -50.47
N SER A 46 -7.54 -11.95 -49.32
CA SER A 46 -8.08 -11.32 -48.11
C SER A 46 -8.34 -9.83 -48.33
N LEU A 47 -7.44 -9.12 -49.02
CA LEU A 47 -7.59 -7.70 -49.33
C LEU A 47 -8.84 -7.43 -50.18
N ILE A 48 -9.05 -8.22 -51.25
CA ILE A 48 -10.24 -8.08 -52.11
C ILE A 48 -11.52 -8.36 -51.32
N THR A 49 -11.51 -9.41 -50.50
CA THR A 49 -12.68 -9.77 -49.68
C THR A 49 -13.04 -8.64 -48.72
N ALA A 50 -12.06 -8.12 -47.97
CA ALA A 50 -12.25 -6.99 -47.08
C ALA A 50 -12.75 -5.75 -47.86
N ALA A 51 -12.23 -5.51 -49.06
CA ALA A 51 -12.60 -4.35 -49.88
C ALA A 51 -14.05 -4.41 -50.33
N HIS A 52 -14.51 -5.60 -50.69
CA HIS A 52 -15.91 -5.84 -51.01
C HIS A 52 -16.83 -5.60 -49.82
N MET A 53 -16.44 -6.06 -48.63
CA MET A 53 -17.20 -5.85 -47.40
C MET A 53 -17.26 -4.36 -47.01
N VAL A 54 -16.17 -3.61 -47.15
CA VAL A 54 -16.15 -2.15 -46.93
C VAL A 54 -17.05 -1.43 -47.93
N ALA A 55 -16.99 -1.77 -49.21
CA ALA A 55 -17.84 -1.15 -50.23
C ALA A 55 -19.34 -1.37 -49.94
N GLN A 56 -19.70 -2.59 -49.52
CA GLN A 56 -21.06 -2.92 -49.10
C GLN A 56 -21.49 -2.17 -47.83
N ALA A 57 -20.59 -2.08 -46.84
CA ALA A 57 -20.86 -1.44 -45.56
C ALA A 57 -20.93 0.09 -45.65
N ASN A 58 -20.17 0.71 -46.56
CA ASN A 58 -20.17 2.16 -46.79
C ASN A 58 -21.54 2.70 -47.24
N GLN A 59 -22.45 1.82 -47.69
CA GLN A 59 -23.80 2.17 -48.14
C GLN A 59 -24.88 2.04 -47.05
N ALA A 60 -24.56 1.58 -45.83
CA ALA A 60 -25.56 1.20 -44.82
C ALA A 60 -25.34 1.82 -43.42
N ILE A 61 -26.37 1.75 -42.56
CA ILE A 61 -26.52 2.44 -41.25
C ILE A 61 -25.43 1.99 -40.23
N THR A 62 -25.19 2.79 -39.18
CA THR A 62 -24.23 2.69 -38.05
C THR A 62 -23.71 1.30 -37.67
N ALA A 63 -24.53 0.25 -37.66
CA ALA A 63 -24.11 -1.15 -37.47
C ALA A 63 -23.01 -1.60 -38.45
N ASN A 64 -23.07 -1.12 -39.69
CA ASN A 64 -22.10 -1.43 -40.73
C ASN A 64 -20.78 -0.66 -40.55
N MET A 65 -20.72 0.35 -39.67
CA MET A 65 -19.45 1.02 -39.37
C MET A 65 -18.49 0.12 -38.61
N TYR A 66 -18.99 -0.82 -37.78
CA TYR A 66 -18.15 -1.81 -37.11
C TYR A 66 -17.48 -2.73 -38.14
N VAL A 67 -18.29 -3.41 -38.95
CA VAL A 67 -17.82 -4.30 -40.03
C VAL A 67 -16.89 -3.55 -41.00
N MET A 68 -17.22 -2.31 -41.34
CA MET A 68 -16.37 -1.49 -42.19
C MET A 68 -15.02 -1.17 -41.54
N ALA A 69 -15.01 -0.81 -40.25
CA ALA A 69 -13.77 -0.49 -39.56
C ALA A 69 -12.90 -1.72 -39.28
N GLU A 70 -13.52 -2.87 -38.99
CA GLU A 70 -12.84 -4.18 -38.86
C GLU A 70 -12.16 -4.55 -40.18
N ASN A 71 -12.88 -4.45 -41.30
CA ASN A 71 -12.30 -4.72 -42.62
C ASN A 71 -11.23 -3.69 -43.03
N LEU A 72 -11.39 -2.41 -42.64
CA LEU A 72 -10.34 -1.41 -42.81
C LEU A 72 -9.09 -1.74 -41.97
N GLN A 73 -9.24 -2.37 -40.80
CA GLN A 73 -8.12 -2.81 -39.97
C GLN A 73 -7.38 -3.97 -40.65
N ILE A 74 -8.10 -4.96 -41.17
CA ILE A 74 -7.53 -6.06 -41.96
C ILE A 74 -6.74 -5.51 -43.16
N MET A 75 -7.29 -4.52 -43.88
CA MET A 75 -6.58 -3.87 -44.98
C MET A 75 -5.32 -3.14 -44.52
N LEU A 76 -5.38 -2.45 -43.38
CA LEU A 76 -4.23 -1.76 -42.80
C LEU A 76 -3.11 -2.74 -42.45
N ASP A 77 -3.45 -3.91 -41.91
CA ASP A 77 -2.49 -4.96 -41.55
C ASP A 77 -1.83 -5.58 -42.78
N ILE A 78 -2.58 -5.75 -43.89
CA ILE A 78 -2.06 -6.28 -45.16
C ILE A 78 -1.19 -5.26 -45.89
N LEU A 79 -1.65 -4.01 -46.01
CA LEU A 79 -1.03 -2.99 -46.85
C LEU A 79 0.05 -2.17 -46.13
N GLY A 80 0.03 -2.16 -44.80
CA GLY A 80 0.79 -1.22 -43.99
C GLY A 80 0.26 0.22 -44.09
N LYS A 81 0.65 1.05 -43.13
CA LYS A 81 0.08 2.40 -42.92
C LYS A 81 0.20 3.33 -44.13
N GLU A 82 1.32 3.29 -44.85
CA GLU A 82 1.58 4.22 -45.96
C GLU A 82 0.71 3.93 -47.19
N ARG A 83 0.54 2.65 -47.55
CA ARG A 83 -0.25 2.26 -48.73
C ARG A 83 -1.74 2.24 -48.44
N PHE A 84 -2.12 1.89 -47.21
CA PHE A 84 -3.50 1.79 -46.79
C PHE A 84 -4.30 3.09 -46.96
N TYR A 85 -3.79 4.24 -46.52
CA TYR A 85 -4.57 5.49 -46.63
C TYR A 85 -4.78 5.92 -48.07
N LYS A 86 -3.77 5.71 -48.93
CA LYS A 86 -3.91 5.95 -50.38
C LYS A 86 -4.96 5.01 -50.97
N PHE A 87 -4.91 3.73 -50.61
CA PHE A 87 -5.90 2.72 -51.00
C PHE A 87 -7.32 3.08 -50.59
N ALA A 88 -7.51 3.48 -49.33
CA ALA A 88 -8.82 3.82 -48.79
C ALA A 88 -9.43 5.06 -49.46
N ASP A 89 -8.61 6.05 -49.81
CA ASP A 89 -9.07 7.27 -50.48
C ASP A 89 -9.41 7.00 -51.96
N GLU A 90 -8.53 6.31 -52.70
CA GLU A 90 -8.73 6.03 -54.13
C GLU A 90 -9.84 5.00 -54.38
N THR A 91 -10.00 4.02 -53.49
CA THR A 91 -10.96 2.91 -53.68
C THR A 91 -12.34 3.22 -53.11
N PHE A 92 -12.40 3.91 -51.97
CA PHE A 92 -13.65 4.11 -51.23
C PHE A 92 -14.02 5.60 -51.02
N GLY A 93 -13.18 6.54 -51.45
CA GLY A 93 -13.35 7.97 -51.19
C GLY A 93 -13.24 8.32 -49.70
N LEU A 94 -12.48 7.53 -48.94
CA LEU A 94 -12.33 7.69 -47.49
C LEU A 94 -11.04 8.44 -47.16
N ASN A 95 -11.17 9.74 -46.91
CA ASN A 95 -10.02 10.51 -46.43
C ASN A 95 -9.51 10.00 -45.06
N ARG A 96 -8.23 10.29 -44.78
CA ARG A 96 -7.55 9.87 -43.55
C ARG A 96 -8.32 10.20 -42.26
N LYS A 97 -8.87 11.41 -42.14
CA LYS A 97 -9.65 11.84 -40.95
C LYS A 97 -10.93 11.03 -40.76
N ARG A 98 -11.55 10.55 -41.84
CA ARG A 98 -12.75 9.70 -41.79
C ARG A 98 -12.37 8.30 -41.34
N VAL A 99 -11.28 7.75 -41.89
CA VAL A 99 -10.75 6.44 -41.52
C VAL A 99 -10.32 6.41 -40.04
N GLU A 100 -9.57 7.41 -39.56
CA GLU A 100 -9.16 7.52 -38.16
C GLU A 100 -10.36 7.58 -37.20
N ARG A 101 -11.43 8.31 -37.57
CA ARG A 101 -12.67 8.34 -36.78
C ARG A 101 -13.36 6.98 -36.75
N MET A 102 -13.30 6.21 -37.83
CA MET A 102 -13.89 4.86 -37.88
C MET A 102 -13.10 3.87 -37.02
N PHE A 103 -11.76 3.95 -37.02
CA PHE A 103 -10.94 3.18 -36.08
C PHE A 103 -11.21 3.54 -34.63
N LYS A 104 -11.40 4.83 -34.31
CA LYS A 104 -11.78 5.24 -32.95
C LYS A 104 -13.10 4.58 -32.53
N ILE A 105 -14.13 4.66 -33.39
CA ILE A 105 -15.42 4.01 -33.11
C ILE A 105 -15.23 2.50 -32.93
N HIS A 106 -14.47 1.84 -33.80
CA HIS A 106 -14.20 0.41 -33.68
C HIS A 106 -13.60 0.04 -32.33
N ARG A 107 -12.57 0.76 -31.87
CA ARG A 107 -11.96 0.49 -30.55
C ARG A 107 -12.94 0.66 -29.41
N VAL A 108 -13.77 1.69 -29.44
CA VAL A 108 -14.83 1.90 -28.45
C VAL A 108 -15.83 0.74 -28.49
N LEU A 109 -16.26 0.33 -29.69
CA LEU A 109 -17.20 -0.78 -29.83
C LEU A 109 -16.61 -2.10 -29.36
N ASP A 110 -15.33 -2.33 -29.63
CA ASP A 110 -14.64 -3.55 -29.23
C ASP A 110 -14.40 -3.61 -27.71
N ALA A 111 -13.97 -2.49 -27.11
CA ALA A 111 -13.75 -2.40 -25.67
C ALA A 111 -15.07 -2.48 -24.86
N HIS A 112 -16.12 -1.84 -25.36
CA HIS A 112 -17.32 -1.54 -24.56
C HIS A 112 -18.60 -2.19 -25.04
N PHE A 113 -18.63 -2.82 -26.22
CA PHE A 113 -19.86 -3.35 -26.83
C PHE A 113 -19.68 -4.74 -27.47
N SER A 114 -18.48 -5.32 -27.41
CA SER A 114 -18.26 -6.73 -27.71
C SER A 114 -18.63 -7.59 -26.49
N GLU A 115 -19.30 -8.71 -26.74
CA GLU A 115 -19.54 -9.72 -25.70
C GLU A 115 -18.26 -10.50 -25.37
N ALA A 116 -18.28 -11.30 -24.30
CA ALA A 116 -17.12 -12.08 -23.84
C ALA A 116 -16.60 -13.11 -24.87
N ASP A 117 -17.39 -13.42 -25.89
CA ASP A 117 -17.00 -14.26 -27.03
C ASP A 117 -16.39 -13.46 -28.21
N GLY A 118 -16.17 -12.15 -28.02
CA GLY A 118 -15.63 -11.24 -29.02
C GLY A 118 -16.63 -10.84 -30.10
N LYS A 119 -17.92 -11.19 -29.95
CA LYS A 119 -18.93 -10.84 -30.95
C LYS A 119 -19.60 -9.51 -30.64
N PHE A 120 -19.64 -8.68 -31.67
CA PHE A 120 -20.36 -7.42 -31.66
C PHE A 120 -21.83 -7.62 -32.05
N HIS A 121 -22.77 -7.13 -31.23
CA HIS A 121 -24.20 -7.14 -31.54
C HIS A 121 -24.67 -5.78 -32.05
N PRO A 122 -25.04 -5.66 -33.34
CA PRO A 122 -25.52 -4.42 -33.94
C PRO A 122 -26.68 -3.75 -33.19
N GLY A 123 -27.53 -4.54 -32.53
CA GLY A 123 -28.70 -4.08 -31.79
C GLY A 123 -28.35 -3.12 -30.65
N GLN A 124 -27.19 -3.28 -30.02
CA GLN A 124 -26.79 -2.47 -28.86
C GLN A 124 -26.48 -1.02 -29.21
N ILE A 125 -26.13 -0.74 -30.47
CA ILE A 125 -25.69 0.60 -30.88
C ILE A 125 -26.69 1.32 -31.79
N GLN A 126 -27.82 0.69 -32.13
CA GLN A 126 -28.78 1.27 -33.08
C GLN A 126 -29.29 2.64 -32.63
N ASN A 127 -29.43 2.81 -31.32
CA ASN A 127 -29.92 4.04 -30.72
C ASN A 127 -28.80 5.04 -30.41
N PHE A 128 -27.53 4.72 -30.67
CA PHE A 128 -26.43 5.65 -30.48
C PHE A 128 -26.23 6.52 -31.73
N SER A 129 -26.13 7.83 -31.52
CA SER A 129 -25.63 8.72 -32.56
C SER A 129 -24.14 8.51 -32.80
N LYS A 130 -23.68 8.72 -34.04
CA LYS A 130 -22.25 8.64 -34.38
C LYS A 130 -21.38 9.58 -33.53
N SER A 131 -21.90 10.78 -33.24
CA SER A 131 -21.19 11.75 -32.39
C SER A 131 -21.10 11.28 -30.94
N ALA A 132 -22.14 10.62 -30.40
CA ALA A 132 -22.10 10.02 -29.07
C ALA A 132 -21.00 8.95 -28.97
N LEU A 133 -20.91 8.05 -29.95
CA LEU A 133 -19.86 7.02 -29.98
C LEU A 133 -18.44 7.61 -30.11
N LEU A 134 -18.30 8.74 -30.81
CA LEU A 134 -17.00 9.42 -30.95
C LEU A 134 -16.56 10.16 -29.68
N MET A 135 -17.48 10.47 -28.76
CA MET A 135 -17.15 11.07 -27.48
C MET A 135 -16.56 10.05 -26.50
N LEU A 136 -16.96 8.79 -26.62
CA LEU A 136 -16.40 7.71 -25.84
C LEU A 136 -14.94 7.44 -26.26
N ALA A 137 -14.17 7.01 -25.27
CA ALA A 137 -12.81 6.52 -25.41
C ALA A 137 -12.76 5.03 -25.05
N ASP A 138 -11.69 4.35 -25.44
CA ASP A 138 -11.44 2.95 -25.10
C ASP A 138 -11.32 2.72 -23.59
N ASP A 139 -10.87 3.72 -22.83
CA ASP A 139 -10.75 3.71 -21.37
C ASP A 139 -11.95 4.34 -20.62
N THR A 140 -13.07 4.57 -21.32
CA THR A 140 -14.26 5.11 -20.64
C THR A 140 -14.76 4.14 -19.58
N ASP A 141 -15.11 4.67 -18.41
CA ASP A 141 -15.64 3.90 -17.28
C ASP A 141 -16.81 2.99 -17.72
N THR A 142 -16.74 1.72 -17.37
CA THR A 142 -17.77 0.73 -17.66
C THR A 142 -19.13 1.13 -17.09
N GLU A 143 -19.18 1.82 -15.94
CA GLU A 143 -20.44 2.28 -15.36
C GLU A 143 -21.10 3.37 -16.23
N VAL A 144 -20.31 4.26 -16.83
CA VAL A 144 -20.78 5.28 -17.78
C VAL A 144 -21.38 4.60 -19.00
N VAL A 145 -20.68 3.59 -19.53
CA VAL A 145 -21.13 2.82 -20.71
C VAL A 145 -22.43 2.07 -20.41
N ASP A 146 -22.54 1.43 -19.25
CA ASP A 146 -23.75 0.68 -18.86
C ASP A 146 -24.95 1.60 -18.64
N GLN A 147 -24.75 2.79 -18.06
CA GLN A 147 -25.79 3.80 -17.99
C GLN A 147 -26.24 4.26 -19.39
N LEU A 148 -25.30 4.51 -20.31
CA LEU A 148 -25.64 4.88 -21.68
C LEU A 148 -26.35 3.75 -22.44
N ARG A 149 -25.99 2.49 -22.19
CA ARG A 149 -26.70 1.31 -22.73
C ARG A 149 -28.13 1.26 -22.23
N GLU A 150 -28.37 1.52 -20.94
CA GLU A 150 -29.72 1.56 -20.40
C GLU A 150 -30.54 2.72 -20.99
N MET A 151 -29.94 3.91 -21.10
CA MET A 151 -30.57 5.04 -21.79
C MET A 151 -30.92 4.70 -23.24
N SER A 152 -30.06 3.94 -23.92
CA SER A 152 -30.27 3.52 -25.31
C SER A 152 -31.49 2.61 -25.48
N LYS A 153 -31.92 1.87 -24.44
CA LYS A 153 -33.15 1.06 -24.49
C LYS A 153 -34.40 1.94 -24.55
N THR A 154 -34.34 3.12 -23.94
CA THR A 154 -35.48 4.05 -23.84
C THR A 154 -35.57 5.04 -25.00
N GLY A 155 -34.45 5.34 -25.67
CA GLY A 155 -34.42 6.30 -26.76
C GLY A 155 -33.02 6.53 -27.33
N LYS A 156 -32.92 7.51 -28.24
CA LYS A 156 -31.67 7.81 -28.94
C LYS A 156 -30.66 8.50 -28.02
N VAL A 157 -29.45 7.95 -27.91
CA VAL A 157 -28.32 8.52 -27.18
C VAL A 157 -27.60 9.57 -28.04
N THR A 158 -27.64 10.82 -27.59
CA THR A 158 -27.04 11.96 -28.27
C THR A 158 -25.69 12.36 -27.65
N GLU A 159 -24.92 13.15 -28.38
CA GLU A 159 -23.63 13.67 -27.90
C GLU A 159 -23.78 14.48 -26.60
N ALA A 160 -24.85 15.29 -26.50
CA ALA A 160 -25.13 16.09 -25.30
C ALA A 160 -25.33 15.21 -24.07
N MET A 161 -26.10 14.13 -24.21
CA MET A 161 -26.35 13.18 -23.10
C MET A 161 -25.06 12.50 -22.63
N VAL A 162 -24.19 12.09 -23.56
CA VAL A 162 -22.88 11.50 -23.20
C VAL A 162 -22.01 12.52 -22.50
N ARG A 163 -21.98 13.77 -22.99
CA ARG A 163 -21.19 14.85 -22.39
C ARG A 163 -21.65 15.16 -20.97
N ASP A 164 -22.95 15.31 -20.76
CA ASP A 164 -23.52 15.61 -19.44
C ASP A 164 -23.20 14.50 -18.43
N LEU A 165 -23.29 13.24 -18.86
CA LEU A 165 -23.01 12.08 -18.00
C LEU A 165 -21.52 11.98 -17.66
N LEU A 166 -20.63 12.20 -18.62
CA LEU A 166 -19.19 12.28 -18.37
C LEU A 166 -18.83 13.45 -17.45
N GLU A 167 -19.45 14.62 -17.63
CA GLU A 167 -19.20 15.78 -16.78
C GLU A 167 -19.73 15.56 -15.36
N GLN A 168 -20.88 14.89 -15.20
CA GLN A 168 -21.41 14.50 -13.90
C GLN A 168 -20.45 13.55 -13.18
N ARG A 169 -20.01 12.47 -13.84
CA ARG A 169 -19.06 11.52 -13.24
C ARG A 169 -17.74 12.17 -12.90
N LYS A 170 -17.26 13.09 -13.73
CA LYS A 170 -16.06 13.88 -13.43
C LYS A 170 -16.26 14.71 -12.16
N LYS A 171 -17.40 15.40 -12.00
CA LYS A 171 -17.71 16.17 -10.79
C LYS A 171 -17.78 15.28 -9.56
N GLU A 172 -18.44 14.12 -9.65
CA GLU A 172 -18.50 13.15 -8.56
C GLU A 172 -17.11 12.65 -8.17
N SER A 173 -16.27 12.30 -9.16
CA SER A 173 -14.88 11.90 -8.96
C SER A 173 -14.05 13.00 -8.28
N ASP A 174 -14.14 14.25 -8.78
CA ASP A 174 -13.44 15.40 -8.21
C ASP A 174 -13.86 15.64 -6.75
N THR A 175 -15.16 15.50 -6.43
CA THR A 175 -15.64 15.61 -5.05
C THR A 175 -15.17 14.48 -4.15
N SER A 176 -15.11 13.25 -4.66
CA SER A 176 -14.61 12.08 -3.94
C SER A 176 -13.12 12.21 -3.66
N VAL A 177 -12.33 12.62 -4.65
CA VAL A 177 -10.89 12.89 -4.50
C VAL A 177 -10.65 14.02 -3.50
N ALA A 178 -11.46 15.08 -3.53
CA ALA A 178 -11.37 16.15 -2.55
C ALA A 178 -11.67 15.67 -1.12
N ALA A 179 -12.68 14.81 -0.94
CA ALA A 179 -13.01 14.22 0.34
C ALA A 179 -11.89 13.30 0.87
N LEU A 180 -11.36 12.43 0.03
CA LEU A 180 -10.25 11.53 0.37
C LEU A 180 -8.97 12.31 0.72
N ASN A 181 -8.68 13.39 -0.01
CA ASN A 181 -7.54 14.27 0.31
C ASN A 181 -7.74 14.98 1.65
N ALA A 182 -8.95 15.43 1.97
CA ALA A 182 -9.26 16.04 3.27
C ALA A 182 -9.11 15.03 4.42
N GLU A 183 -9.52 13.78 4.21
CA GLU A 183 -9.34 12.69 5.17
C GLU A 183 -7.86 12.37 5.39
N LEU A 184 -7.09 12.24 4.30
CA LEU A 184 -5.65 12.01 4.35
C LEU A 184 -4.91 13.14 5.10
N ASP A 185 -5.30 14.40 4.88
CA ASP A 185 -4.72 15.54 5.60
C ASP A 185 -5.06 15.51 7.09
N LEU A 186 -6.25 15.05 7.46
CA LEU A 186 -6.66 14.88 8.85
C LEU A 186 -5.87 13.75 9.53
N GLU A 187 -5.66 12.62 8.85
CA GLU A 187 -4.82 11.54 9.33
C GLU A 187 -3.36 11.98 9.49
N ARG A 188 -2.81 12.73 8.53
CA ARG A 188 -1.46 13.30 8.63
C ARG A 188 -1.31 14.22 9.83
N ARG A 189 -2.31 15.02 10.15
CA ARG A 189 -2.31 15.86 11.36
C ARG A 189 -2.33 15.00 12.63
N ARG A 190 -3.19 13.99 12.70
CA ARG A 190 -3.24 13.06 13.85
C ARG A 190 -1.90 12.34 14.06
N ALA A 191 -1.24 11.92 12.98
CA ALA A 191 0.06 11.27 13.04
C ALA A 191 1.15 12.21 13.60
N ARG A 192 1.18 13.48 13.14
CA ARG A 192 2.09 14.49 13.68
C ARG A 192 1.85 14.76 15.15
N ASP A 193 0.59 14.96 15.55
CA ASP A 193 0.23 15.20 16.95
C ASP A 193 0.63 14.02 17.85
N ALA A 194 0.51 12.78 17.34
CA ALA A 194 0.95 11.58 18.06
C ALA A 194 2.48 11.50 18.18
N GLU A 195 3.20 11.87 17.13
CA GLU A 195 4.67 11.93 17.13
C GLU A 195 5.19 12.99 18.11
N GLU A 196 4.59 14.18 18.13
CA GLU A 196 4.94 15.24 19.10
C GLU A 196 4.71 14.79 20.55
N ARG A 197 3.61 14.07 20.81
CA ARG A 197 3.36 13.49 22.14
C ARG A 197 4.41 12.45 22.51
N HIS A 198 4.76 11.56 21.59
CA HIS A 198 5.80 10.56 21.82
C HIS A 198 7.17 11.21 22.08
N GLN A 199 7.51 12.28 21.36
CA GLN A 199 8.74 13.06 21.61
C GLN A 199 8.72 13.73 22.99
N SER A 200 7.59 14.30 23.39
CA SER A 200 7.43 14.88 24.72
C SER A 200 7.55 13.82 25.83
N ASP A 201 6.92 12.66 25.67
CA ASP A 201 6.95 11.58 26.65
C ASP A 201 8.35 10.96 26.77
N THR A 202 9.04 10.76 25.65
CA THR A 202 10.43 10.27 25.67
C THR A 202 11.39 11.28 26.31
N ALA A 203 11.22 12.58 26.06
CA ALA A 203 11.98 13.63 26.74
C ALA A 203 11.73 13.62 28.26
N ARG A 204 10.48 13.43 28.70
CA ARG A 204 10.13 13.34 30.12
C ARG A 204 10.75 12.11 30.79
N LEU A 205 10.68 10.95 30.12
CA LEU A 205 11.29 9.71 30.62
C LEU A 205 12.81 9.85 30.72
N ARG A 206 13.44 10.51 29.75
CA ARG A 206 14.89 10.80 29.78
C ARG A 206 15.27 11.66 30.98
N LEU A 207 14.54 12.75 31.23
CA LEU A 207 14.77 13.61 32.40
C LEU A 207 14.61 12.85 33.72
N GLN A 208 13.62 11.96 33.81
CA GLN A 208 13.44 11.11 34.99
C GLN A 208 14.61 10.13 35.17
N ALA A 209 15.07 9.51 34.09
CA ALA A 209 16.22 8.59 34.12
C ALA A 209 17.51 9.32 34.52
N GLU A 210 17.75 10.53 34.00
CA GLU A 210 18.89 11.38 34.37
C GLU A 210 18.83 11.75 35.86
N SER A 211 17.68 12.16 36.37
CA SER A 211 17.48 12.45 37.80
C SER A 211 17.70 11.22 38.70
N GLN A 212 17.23 10.04 38.27
CA GLN A 212 17.49 8.79 39.00
C GLN A 212 18.97 8.41 38.99
N ALA A 213 19.66 8.61 37.87
CA ALA A 213 21.09 8.35 37.76
C ALA A 213 21.90 9.25 38.71
N GLU A 214 21.56 10.54 38.80
CA GLU A 214 22.18 11.47 39.76
C GLU A 214 21.96 11.03 41.22
N SER A 215 20.74 10.58 41.56
CA SER A 215 20.45 10.03 42.89
C SER A 215 21.31 8.80 43.22
N LEU A 216 21.50 7.89 42.25
CA LEU A 216 22.37 6.72 42.43
C LEU A 216 23.84 7.10 42.60
N VAL A 217 24.32 8.14 41.91
CA VAL A 217 25.69 8.65 42.09
C VAL A 217 25.86 9.21 43.50
N ASN A 218 24.90 9.99 43.99
CA ASN A 218 24.94 10.54 45.36
C ASN A 218 24.92 9.42 46.41
N LEU A 219 24.05 8.41 46.25
CA LEU A 219 23.98 7.26 47.15
C LEU A 219 25.27 6.44 47.14
N ARG A 220 25.93 6.29 45.99
CA ARG A 220 27.24 5.63 45.90
C ARG A 220 28.32 6.42 46.64
N ALA A 221 28.37 7.73 46.45
CA ALA A 221 29.32 8.60 47.16
C ALA A 221 29.11 8.54 48.68
N GLU A 222 27.85 8.51 49.14
CA GLU A 222 27.51 8.36 50.56
C GLU A 222 27.92 6.99 51.10
N LYS A 223 27.69 5.91 50.33
CA LYS A 223 28.15 4.56 50.67
C LYS A 223 29.67 4.50 50.80
N ASP A 224 30.40 5.10 49.86
CA ASP A 224 31.87 5.10 49.87
C ASP A 224 32.40 5.89 51.07
N ALA A 225 31.80 7.04 51.41
CA ALA A 225 32.14 7.80 52.61
C ALA A 225 31.89 7.00 53.90
N LEU A 226 30.75 6.31 54.01
CA LEU A 226 30.44 5.44 55.14
C LEU A 226 31.40 4.24 55.23
N ALA A 227 31.84 3.70 54.10
CA ALA A 227 32.82 2.61 54.07
C ALA A 227 34.21 3.07 54.56
N GLU A 228 34.63 4.29 54.21
CA GLU A 228 35.86 4.90 54.76
C GLU A 228 35.76 5.15 56.26
N GLU A 229 34.62 5.67 56.75
CA GLU A 229 34.37 5.83 58.19
C GLU A 229 34.40 4.48 58.91
N TYR A 230 33.83 3.44 58.30
CA TYR A 230 33.84 2.09 58.85
C TYR A 230 35.26 1.53 58.97
N ALA A 231 36.07 1.64 57.90
CA ALA A 231 37.47 1.21 57.92
C ALA A 231 38.29 1.97 58.97
N ALA A 232 38.08 3.28 59.10
CA ALA A 232 38.77 4.10 60.11
C ALA A 232 38.38 3.71 61.55
N LEU A 233 37.11 3.35 61.79
CA LEU A 233 36.65 2.84 63.08
C LEU A 233 37.23 1.45 63.37
N GLU A 234 37.31 0.57 62.38
CA GLU A 234 37.91 -0.76 62.52
C GLU A 234 39.41 -0.66 62.85
N ASP A 235 40.14 0.21 62.16
CA ASP A 235 41.56 0.47 62.44
C ASP A 235 41.78 1.08 63.83
N ARG A 236 40.91 2.00 64.26
CA ARG A 236 40.91 2.50 65.63
C ARG A 236 40.69 1.35 66.63
N LEU A 237 39.75 0.45 66.38
CA LEU A 237 39.47 -0.68 67.24
C LEU A 237 40.64 -1.68 67.31
N LYS A 238 41.33 -1.93 66.19
CA LYS A 238 42.57 -2.73 66.13
C LYS A 238 43.76 -2.06 66.84
N SER A 239 43.81 -0.72 66.85
CA SER A 239 44.87 0.04 67.52
C SER A 239 44.73 0.08 69.05
N VAL A 240 43.54 -0.25 69.58
CA VAL A 240 43.32 -0.49 71.02
C VAL A 240 43.98 -1.82 71.37
N LYS A 241 45.27 -1.79 71.72
CA LYS A 241 45.96 -2.95 72.31
C LYS A 241 45.29 -3.29 73.64
N PRO A 242 45.01 -4.58 73.93
CA PRO A 242 44.70 -4.99 75.30
C PRO A 242 45.94 -4.74 76.16
N THR A 243 45.89 -3.74 77.03
CA THR A 243 46.89 -3.57 78.09
C THR A 243 46.72 -4.68 79.12
N GLU A 244 47.40 -5.80 78.88
CA GLU A 244 47.84 -6.67 79.96
C GLU A 244 49.00 -5.95 80.68
N THR A 245 48.67 -5.24 81.76
CA THR A 245 49.65 -4.86 82.78
C THR A 245 49.09 -5.21 84.14
N ILE A 246 49.71 -6.21 84.74
CA ILE A 246 49.51 -6.67 86.10
C ILE A 246 50.00 -5.57 87.06
N VAL A 247 49.04 -4.99 87.80
CA VAL A 247 49.08 -4.41 89.17
C VAL A 247 50.13 -3.34 89.50
N GLU A 248 49.70 -2.09 89.70
CA GLU A 248 49.69 -1.37 90.99
C GLU A 248 49.18 0.08 90.80
N LYS A 249 48.27 0.50 91.70
CA LYS A 249 47.48 1.76 91.75
C LYS A 249 46.31 1.89 90.75
N GLU A 250 45.16 1.42 91.22
CA GLU A 250 43.84 1.82 90.74
C GLU A 250 43.64 3.33 91.00
N VAL A 251 43.87 4.15 89.97
CA VAL A 251 43.28 5.49 89.89
C VAL A 251 42.12 5.38 88.89
N PRO A 252 40.87 5.55 89.31
CA PRO A 252 39.75 5.52 88.38
C PRO A 252 39.87 6.68 87.37
N PRO A 253 39.52 6.45 86.09
CA PRO A 253 39.54 7.49 85.06
C PRO A 253 38.59 8.63 85.44
N ALA A 254 38.94 9.87 85.08
CA ALA A 254 38.20 11.07 85.46
C ALA A 254 36.72 10.96 85.05
N GLY A 255 35.82 11.06 86.04
CA GLY A 255 34.37 10.96 85.86
C GLY A 255 33.73 9.62 86.24
N TYR A 256 34.51 8.58 86.59
CA TYR A 256 34.01 7.27 87.01
C TYR A 256 34.43 6.94 88.45
N THR A 257 33.57 6.23 89.21
CA THR A 257 33.83 5.94 90.64
C THR A 257 34.67 4.69 90.87
N SER A 258 34.75 3.80 89.89
CA SER A 258 35.64 2.63 89.90
C SER A 258 36.11 2.25 88.50
N VAL A 259 37.22 1.50 88.41
CA VAL A 259 37.71 0.92 87.15
C VAL A 259 36.69 -0.08 86.56
N GLN A 260 35.92 -0.76 87.43
CA GLN A 260 34.86 -1.69 87.02
C GLN A 260 33.70 -0.96 86.33
N GLU A 261 33.27 0.19 86.85
CA GLU A 261 32.21 1.01 86.23
C GLU A 261 32.62 1.52 84.83
N ALA A 262 33.88 1.92 84.67
CA ALA A 262 34.42 2.34 83.38
C ALA A 262 34.49 1.19 82.36
N VAL A 263 34.90 -0.02 82.81
CA VAL A 263 34.94 -1.22 81.96
C VAL A 263 33.53 -1.67 81.59
N GLU A 264 32.57 -1.59 82.50
CA GLU A 264 31.16 -1.92 82.22
C GLU A 264 30.52 -0.93 81.24
N ASP A 265 30.78 0.37 81.37
CA ASP A 265 30.29 1.39 80.44
C ASP A 265 30.92 1.24 79.04
N ILE A 266 32.22 0.94 78.96
CA ILE A 266 32.90 0.65 77.69
C ILE A 266 32.36 -0.64 77.06
N ASN A 267 32.17 -1.70 77.84
CA ASN A 267 31.59 -2.95 77.35
C ASN A 267 30.14 -2.78 76.88
N ARG A 268 29.37 -1.88 77.51
CA ARG A 268 28.03 -1.51 77.06
C ARG A 268 28.06 -0.79 75.73
N LYS A 269 28.91 0.24 75.60
CA LYS A 269 29.12 0.98 74.33
C LYS A 269 29.63 0.08 73.20
N LEU A 270 30.47 -0.92 73.50
CA LEU A 270 30.93 -1.93 72.54
C LEU A 270 29.78 -2.84 72.08
N ARG A 271 28.89 -3.25 72.99
CA ARG A 271 27.70 -4.03 72.62
C ARG A 271 26.73 -3.20 71.78
N ASP A 272 26.45 -1.96 72.18
CA ASP A 272 25.55 -1.07 71.45
C ASP A 272 26.06 -0.81 70.02
N LYS A 273 27.38 -0.57 69.86
CA LYS A 273 28.00 -0.46 68.53
C LYS A 273 28.02 -1.77 67.75
N GLY A 274 28.19 -2.90 68.43
CA GLY A 274 28.10 -4.23 67.81
C GLY A 274 26.70 -4.53 67.26
N ASP A 275 25.66 -4.12 67.98
CA ASP A 275 24.27 -4.26 67.57
C ASP A 275 23.91 -3.28 66.44
N GLU A 276 24.41 -2.05 66.47
CA GLU A 276 24.29 -1.09 65.37
C GLU A 276 24.95 -1.62 64.09
N LEU A 277 26.10 -2.28 64.23
CA LEU A 277 26.82 -2.90 63.12
C LEU A 277 26.06 -4.04 62.46
N ARG A 278 25.42 -4.90 63.28
CA ARG A 278 24.58 -5.97 62.76
C ARG A 278 23.40 -5.42 61.97
N ARG A 279 22.73 -4.38 62.49
CA ARG A 279 21.61 -3.72 61.77
C ARG A 279 22.06 -3.14 60.43
N LYS A 280 23.17 -2.41 60.39
CA LYS A 280 23.69 -1.86 59.12
C LYS A 280 24.13 -2.95 58.14
N SER A 281 24.67 -4.06 58.63
CA SER A 281 25.00 -5.22 57.79
C SER A 281 23.75 -5.87 57.20
N ASP A 282 22.68 -6.03 57.99
CA ASP A 282 21.41 -6.58 57.53
C ASP A 282 20.73 -5.67 56.50
N GLU A 283 20.78 -4.34 56.71
CA GLU A 283 20.28 -3.33 55.76
C GLU A 283 21.05 -3.37 54.43
N LEU A 284 22.38 -3.46 54.47
CA LEU A 284 23.22 -3.60 53.28
C LEU A 284 22.89 -4.86 52.49
N GLN A 285 22.65 -5.97 53.19
CA GLN A 285 22.31 -7.24 52.55
C GLN A 285 20.92 -7.17 51.90
N ALA A 286 19.96 -6.47 52.50
CA ALA A 286 18.65 -6.23 51.89
C ALA A 286 18.74 -5.37 50.62
N VAL A 287 19.58 -4.34 50.61
CA VAL A 287 19.80 -3.49 49.43
C VAL A 287 20.46 -4.28 48.29
N ILE A 288 21.45 -5.14 48.60
CA ILE A 288 22.09 -5.99 47.59
C ILE A 288 21.07 -6.94 46.95
N GLN A 289 20.21 -7.57 47.75
CA GLN A 289 19.14 -8.43 47.23
C GLN A 289 18.15 -7.65 46.35
N GLN A 290 17.85 -6.41 46.72
CA GLN A 290 16.97 -5.54 45.93
C GLN A 290 17.62 -5.15 44.59
N GLU A 291 18.94 -4.88 44.58
CA GLU A 291 19.70 -4.58 43.36
C GLU A 291 19.72 -5.78 42.39
N GLU A 292 19.95 -7.00 42.90
CA GLU A 292 19.90 -8.22 42.09
C GLU A 292 18.50 -8.49 41.49
N GLN A 293 17.44 -8.21 42.26
CA GLN A 293 16.07 -8.32 41.75
C GLN A 293 15.76 -7.29 40.66
N VAL A 294 16.24 -6.05 40.80
CA VAL A 294 16.05 -5.03 39.76
C VAL A 294 16.85 -5.39 38.51
N ARG A 295 18.09 -5.86 38.68
CA ARG A 295 18.96 -6.26 37.56
C ARG A 295 18.40 -7.43 36.78
N SER A 296 17.90 -8.47 37.46
CA SER A 296 17.26 -9.62 36.79
C SER A 296 15.98 -9.23 36.03
N ARG A 297 15.16 -8.32 36.60
CA ARG A 297 13.99 -7.76 35.89
C ARG A 297 14.41 -6.96 34.65
N LEU A 298 15.49 -6.19 34.74
CA LEU A 298 15.99 -5.38 33.64
C LEU A 298 16.58 -6.23 32.50
N GLU A 299 17.28 -7.31 32.84
CA GLU A 299 17.77 -8.29 31.86
C GLU A 299 16.62 -9.03 31.17
N ALA A 300 15.58 -9.42 31.92
CA ALA A 300 14.37 -10.01 31.35
C ALA A 300 13.66 -9.05 30.38
N LYS A 301 13.58 -7.76 30.73
CA LYS A 301 13.01 -6.73 29.82
C LYS A 301 13.84 -6.53 28.57
N ARG A 302 15.18 -6.49 28.68
CA ARG A 302 16.06 -6.36 27.51
C ARG A 302 15.93 -7.57 26.57
N ALA A 303 15.89 -8.78 27.11
CA ALA A 303 15.64 -9.97 26.31
C ALA A 303 14.25 -9.92 25.63
N GLY A 304 13.22 -9.42 26.34
CA GLY A 304 11.90 -9.15 25.77
C GLY A 304 11.90 -8.12 24.63
N ALA A 305 12.68 -7.03 24.77
CA ALA A 305 12.83 -6.01 23.74
C ALA A 305 13.57 -6.54 22.49
N ASP A 306 14.69 -7.25 22.67
CA ASP A 306 15.45 -7.83 21.55
C ASP A 306 14.62 -8.86 20.78
N THR A 307 13.80 -9.65 21.48
CA THR A 307 12.90 -10.62 20.84
C THR A 307 11.76 -9.93 20.09
N PHE A 308 11.23 -8.82 20.62
CA PHE A 308 10.22 -8.02 19.94
C PHE A 308 10.78 -7.33 18.69
N GLU A 309 11.98 -6.75 18.77
CA GLU A 309 12.63 -6.08 17.64
C GLU A 309 12.87 -7.06 16.47
N ARG A 310 13.37 -8.26 16.76
CA ARG A 310 13.49 -9.34 15.74
C ARG A 310 12.15 -9.76 15.15
N LEU A 311 11.08 -9.73 15.95
CA LEU A 311 9.74 -10.10 15.50
C LEU A 311 9.16 -9.00 14.60
N GLN A 312 9.42 -7.73 14.92
CA GLN A 312 9.08 -6.59 14.09
C GLN A 312 9.82 -6.64 12.74
N GLU A 313 11.14 -6.86 12.73
CA GLU A 313 11.92 -7.02 11.50
C GLU A 313 11.36 -8.13 10.61
N ARG A 314 11.02 -9.30 11.19
CA ARG A 314 10.44 -10.43 10.47
C ARG A 314 9.08 -10.11 9.86
N VAL A 315 8.27 -9.31 10.57
CA VAL A 315 6.94 -8.87 10.11
C VAL A 315 7.06 -7.83 9.00
N GLU A 316 8.02 -6.92 9.08
CA GLU A 316 8.33 -5.97 8.01
C GLU A 316 8.82 -6.69 6.75
N GLU A 317 9.71 -7.68 6.88
CA GLU A 317 10.13 -8.54 5.75
C GLU A 317 8.94 -9.26 5.09
N LEU A 318 8.02 -9.81 5.91
CA LEU A 318 6.81 -10.45 5.40
C LEU A 318 5.87 -9.47 4.67
N LEU A 319 5.72 -8.24 5.19
CA LEU A 319 4.92 -7.19 4.56
C LEU A 319 5.55 -6.67 3.26
N MET A 320 6.88 -6.71 3.14
CA MET A 320 7.57 -6.42 1.88
C MET A 320 7.37 -7.52 0.83
N MET A 321 7.41 -8.80 1.24
CA MET A 321 7.18 -9.93 0.33
C MET A 321 5.71 -10.06 -0.08
N PHE A 322 4.77 -9.70 0.79
CA PHE A 322 3.34 -9.77 0.55
C PHE A 322 2.71 -8.39 0.79
N PRO A 323 2.61 -7.56 -0.26
CA PRO A 323 2.00 -6.24 -0.16
C PRO A 323 0.57 -6.32 0.40
N ARG A 324 0.16 -5.31 1.17
CA ARG A 324 -1.18 -5.23 1.79
C ARG A 324 -2.36 -5.62 0.88
N PRO A 325 -2.43 -5.23 -0.41
CA PRO A 325 -3.52 -5.64 -1.30
C PRO A 325 -3.57 -7.15 -1.53
N LEU A 326 -2.40 -7.79 -1.60
CA LEU A 326 -2.27 -9.24 -1.83
C LEU A 326 -2.65 -10.01 -0.56
N LEU A 327 -2.21 -9.54 0.61
CA LEU A 327 -2.64 -10.08 1.90
C LEU A 327 -4.15 -9.94 2.09
N ALA A 328 -4.74 -8.80 1.72
CA ALA A 328 -6.19 -8.60 1.79
C ALA A 328 -6.94 -9.62 0.92
N SER A 329 -6.50 -9.80 -0.33
CA SER A 329 -7.09 -10.80 -1.24
C SER A 329 -6.94 -12.25 -0.72
N LEU A 330 -5.80 -12.59 -0.11
CA LEU A 330 -5.55 -13.91 0.49
C LEU A 330 -6.40 -14.14 1.75
N THR A 331 -6.60 -13.11 2.58
CA THR A 331 -7.48 -13.20 3.76
C THR A 331 -8.96 -13.31 3.42
N GLU A 332 -9.37 -12.84 2.24
CA GLU A 332 -10.74 -13.04 1.72
C GLU A 332 -10.92 -14.41 1.09
N SER A 333 -9.85 -14.97 0.51
CA SER A 333 -9.87 -16.24 -0.21
C SER A 333 -9.74 -17.47 0.69
N ASP A 334 -8.98 -17.38 1.78
CA ASP A 334 -8.64 -18.52 2.64
C ASP A 334 -8.86 -18.22 4.15
N PRO A 335 -9.79 -18.95 4.81
CA PRO A 335 -10.08 -18.76 6.23
C PRO A 335 -8.94 -19.17 7.17
N GLU A 336 -8.06 -20.11 6.79
CA GLU A 336 -6.91 -20.51 7.61
C GLU A 336 -5.84 -19.40 7.62
N ILE A 337 -5.59 -18.78 6.46
CA ILE A 337 -4.66 -17.64 6.34
C ILE A 337 -5.18 -16.44 7.14
N LYS A 338 -6.49 -16.18 7.10
CA LYS A 338 -7.14 -15.15 7.91
C LYS A 338 -6.97 -15.40 9.41
N ALA A 339 -7.14 -16.64 9.87
CA ALA A 339 -6.94 -17.00 11.28
C ALA A 339 -5.47 -16.83 11.70
N ALA A 340 -4.52 -17.22 10.85
CA ALA A 340 -3.09 -17.09 11.11
C ALA A 340 -2.65 -15.62 11.23
N ILE A 341 -3.08 -14.75 10.31
CA ILE A 341 -2.76 -13.30 10.34
C ILE A 341 -3.36 -12.63 11.57
N HIS A 342 -4.59 -12.98 11.95
CA HIS A 342 -5.23 -12.44 13.14
C HIS A 342 -4.57 -12.94 14.43
N ALA A 343 -4.13 -14.20 14.47
CA ALA A 343 -3.35 -14.74 15.60
C ALA A 343 -2.01 -14.02 15.75
N LEU A 344 -1.34 -13.71 14.63
CA LEU A 344 -0.08 -12.97 14.60
C LEU A 344 -0.25 -11.53 15.09
N GLY A 345 -1.33 -10.86 14.67
CA GLY A 345 -1.72 -9.55 15.19
C GLY A 345 -1.97 -9.55 16.70
N LYS A 346 -2.72 -10.53 17.21
CA LYS A 346 -2.94 -10.70 18.66
C LYS A 346 -1.65 -10.94 19.43
N ALA A 347 -0.75 -11.77 18.92
CA ALA A 347 0.53 -12.04 19.56
C ALA A 347 1.40 -10.77 19.66
N LEU A 348 1.40 -9.93 18.61
CA LEU A 348 2.09 -8.64 18.61
C LEU A 348 1.48 -7.64 19.61
N THR A 349 0.15 -7.57 19.69
CA THR A 349 -0.53 -6.70 20.67
C THR A 349 -0.19 -7.12 22.11
N ILE A 350 -0.27 -8.43 22.41
CA ILE A 350 0.06 -8.96 23.74
C ILE A 350 1.53 -8.70 24.08
N ALA A 351 2.45 -8.89 23.13
CA ALA A 351 3.87 -8.60 23.34
C ALA A 351 4.12 -7.10 23.60
N GLY A 352 3.43 -6.22 22.87
CA GLY A 352 3.49 -4.77 23.09
C GLY A 352 2.93 -4.34 24.45
N GLU A 353 1.81 -4.92 24.88
CA GLU A 353 1.22 -4.68 26.21
C GLU A 353 2.14 -5.16 27.34
N GLN A 354 2.81 -6.29 27.17
CA GLN A 354 3.78 -6.81 28.15
C GLN A 354 5.03 -5.92 28.28
N LEU A 355 5.45 -5.25 27.20
CA LEU A 355 6.55 -4.29 27.23
C LEU A 355 6.15 -2.94 27.85
N GLN A 356 4.88 -2.54 27.75
CA GLN A 356 4.37 -1.30 28.36
C GLN A 356 3.93 -1.46 29.83
N GLY A 357 3.47 -2.66 30.22
CA GLY A 357 2.90 -2.93 31.54
C GLY A 357 3.88 -3.45 32.60
N ALA A 358 5.07 -3.90 32.19
CA ALA A 358 6.16 -4.31 33.11
C ALA A 358 7.10 -3.13 33.35
#